data_AF-A0A940AYC7-F1
#
_entry.id   AF-A0A940AYC7-F1
#
_cell.length_a   1.000
_cell.length_b   1.000
_cell.length_c   1.000
_cell.angle_alpha   90.00
_cell.angle_beta   90.00
_cell.angle_gamma   90.00
#
_symmetry.space_group_name_H-M   'P 1'
#
loop_
_entity.id
_entity.type
_entity.pdbx_description
1 polymer ?
#
loop_
_entity_poly.entity_id
_entity_poly.type
_entity_poly.pdbx_seq_one_letter_code
_entity_poly.pdbx_strand_id
1 'polypeptide(L)'
;IAEMANKVRQKPLRVILNGLGKDAAQIISRINGFTYVQTKFDYFTGELKVVKEVPYGNNPSRLKVKCYGADDVREGVAILWKENVDVSITGNSTNPTRFQHPVAGTYKKERVLAGKPYFSVASGGGTGRTLHPDNMAAGPASYGMTDTLGRMHSDAQFAGSSSVPAHVEMMGFLGMGNNPMVGATVSVAVAIDLALNKK
;
A
#
# COMPACT_ATOMS: atom_id res chain seq x y z
N ILE A 1 -5.11 -2.80 -11.85
CA ILE A 1 -4.71 -4.02 -11.09
C ILE A 1 -5.92 -4.62 -10.36
N ALA A 2 -6.48 -3.95 -9.35
CA ALA A 2 -7.60 -4.50 -8.56
C ALA A 2 -8.84 -4.84 -9.40
N GLU A 3 -9.24 -3.97 -10.34
CA GLU A 3 -10.36 -4.25 -11.26
C GLU A 3 -10.13 -5.49 -12.13
N MET A 4 -8.88 -5.73 -12.56
CA MET A 4 -8.54 -6.93 -13.33
C MET A 4 -8.62 -8.17 -12.45
N ALA A 5 -8.06 -8.13 -11.25
CA ALA A 5 -8.16 -9.21 -10.27
C ALA A 5 -9.61 -9.52 -9.90
N ASN A 6 -10.49 -8.52 -9.88
CA ASN A 6 -11.90 -8.70 -9.57
C ASN A 6 -12.67 -9.49 -10.63
N LYS A 7 -12.16 -9.68 -11.85
CA LYS A 7 -12.82 -10.48 -12.90
C LYS A 7 -12.96 -11.96 -12.52
N VAL A 8 -12.08 -12.48 -11.67
CA VAL A 8 -12.07 -13.90 -11.26
C VAL A 8 -12.54 -14.10 -9.83
N ARG A 9 -12.94 -13.03 -9.14
CA ARG A 9 -13.36 -13.07 -7.73
C ARG A 9 -14.87 -13.00 -7.60
N GLN A 10 -15.41 -13.77 -6.64
CA GLN A 10 -16.82 -13.66 -6.26
C GLN A 10 -17.13 -12.37 -5.49
N LYS A 11 -16.18 -11.92 -4.64
CA LYS A 11 -16.27 -10.67 -3.88
C LYS A 11 -15.17 -9.71 -4.35
N PRO A 12 -15.52 -8.50 -4.84
CA PRO A 12 -14.54 -7.51 -5.24
C PRO A 12 -13.58 -7.17 -4.09
N LEU A 13 -12.31 -6.94 -4.42
CA LEU A 13 -11.31 -6.47 -3.49
C LEU A 13 -11.69 -5.09 -2.94
N ARG A 14 -11.64 -4.95 -1.62
CA ARG A 14 -11.70 -3.66 -0.95
C ARG A 14 -10.33 -2.99 -1.03
N VAL A 15 -10.26 -1.85 -1.72
CA VAL A 15 -9.02 -1.08 -1.90
C VAL A 15 -9.13 0.24 -1.17
N ILE A 16 -8.13 0.52 -0.34
CA ILE A 16 -7.95 1.81 0.32
C ILE A 16 -6.51 2.28 0.11
N LEU A 17 -6.29 3.58 0.30
CA LEU A 17 -4.97 4.18 0.42
C LEU A 17 -4.81 4.63 1.88
N ASN A 18 -3.75 4.17 2.55
CA ASN A 18 -3.41 4.51 3.93
C ASN A 18 -1.90 4.78 4.03
N GLY A 19 -1.49 5.63 4.98
CA GLY A 19 -0.07 5.92 5.23
C GLY A 19 0.47 7.19 4.56
N LEU A 20 -0.42 8.12 4.23
CA LEU A 20 -0.08 9.50 3.86
C LEU A 20 -0.35 10.42 5.06
N GLY A 21 0.34 11.55 5.16
CA GLY A 21 -0.14 12.64 6.01
C GLY A 21 -1.50 13.17 5.51
N LYS A 22 -2.31 13.75 6.39
CA LYS A 22 -3.69 14.18 6.07
C LYS A 22 -3.79 15.13 4.87
N ASP A 23 -2.88 16.10 4.78
CA ASP A 23 -2.85 17.04 3.64
C ASP A 23 -2.48 16.34 2.33
N ALA A 24 -1.47 15.46 2.38
CA ALA A 24 -1.05 14.67 1.22
C ALA A 24 -2.17 13.73 0.73
N ALA A 25 -2.89 13.09 1.67
CA ALA A 25 -4.05 12.26 1.36
C ALA A 25 -5.14 13.06 0.65
N GLN A 26 -5.44 14.27 1.11
CA GLN A 26 -6.43 15.14 0.47
C GLN A 26 -6.00 15.52 -0.95
N ILE A 27 -4.75 15.95 -1.15
CA ILE A 27 -4.21 16.35 -2.46
C ILE A 27 -4.25 15.17 -3.44
N ILE A 28 -3.75 14.00 -3.02
CA ILE A 28 -3.74 12.79 -3.85
C ILE A 28 -5.16 12.35 -4.20
N SER A 29 -6.10 12.45 -3.26
CA SER A 29 -7.50 12.13 -3.52
C SER A 29 -8.10 13.05 -4.58
N ARG A 30 -7.80 14.35 -4.48
CA ARG A 30 -8.26 15.35 -5.44
C ARG A 30 -7.71 15.11 -6.84
N ILE A 31 -6.40 14.88 -6.97
CA ILE A 31 -5.74 14.66 -8.27
C ILE A 31 -6.24 13.37 -8.93
N ASN A 32 -6.41 12.31 -8.16
CA ASN A 32 -6.79 11.01 -8.71
C ASN A 32 -8.31 10.80 -8.82
N GLY A 33 -9.13 11.67 -8.21
CA GLY A 33 -10.58 11.53 -8.17
C GLY A 33 -11.05 10.42 -7.22
N PHE A 34 -10.35 10.23 -6.10
CA PHE A 34 -10.72 9.29 -5.05
C PHE A 34 -11.60 9.95 -3.98
N THR A 35 -12.12 9.13 -3.07
CA THR A 35 -12.84 9.61 -1.89
C THR A 35 -11.85 9.85 -0.76
N TYR A 36 -11.66 11.11 -0.38
CA TYR A 36 -10.86 11.47 0.78
C TYR A 36 -11.64 11.19 2.06
N VAL A 37 -11.01 10.52 3.03
CA VAL A 37 -11.57 10.29 4.35
C VAL A 37 -10.63 10.83 5.41
N GLN A 38 -11.09 11.87 6.09
CA GLN A 38 -10.39 12.46 7.21
C GLN A 38 -10.83 11.79 8.51
N THR A 39 -9.84 11.37 9.29
CA THR A 39 -10.06 10.77 10.60
C THR A 39 -9.53 11.67 11.73
N LYS A 40 -10.12 11.48 12.90
CA LYS A 40 -9.62 11.96 14.18
C LYS A 40 -9.50 10.76 15.11
N PHE A 41 -8.29 10.51 15.56
CA PHE A 41 -7.97 9.45 16.51
C PHE A 41 -7.93 10.01 17.93
N ASP A 42 -8.65 9.37 18.85
CA ASP A 42 -8.59 9.66 20.28
C ASP A 42 -7.49 8.80 20.92
N TYR A 43 -6.41 9.45 21.35
CA TYR A 43 -5.26 8.76 21.92
C TYR A 43 -5.50 8.16 23.30
N PHE A 44 -6.49 8.67 24.05
CA PHE A 44 -6.85 8.17 25.37
C PHE A 44 -7.69 6.89 25.27
N THR A 45 -8.70 6.89 24.38
CA THR A 45 -9.62 5.75 24.23
C THR A 45 -9.19 4.77 23.14
N GLY A 46 -8.35 5.18 22.20
CA GLY A 46 -8.01 4.40 21.00
C GLY A 46 -9.09 4.41 19.93
N GLU A 47 -10.10 5.27 20.04
CA GLU A 47 -11.23 5.32 19.11
C GLU A 47 -10.90 6.13 17.84
N LEU A 48 -11.22 5.58 16.66
CA LEU A 48 -11.07 6.25 15.37
C LEU A 48 -12.41 6.77 14.86
N LYS A 49 -12.53 8.10 14.73
CA LYS A 49 -13.73 8.76 14.20
C LYS A 49 -13.48 9.31 12.80
N VAL A 50 -14.44 9.12 11.90
CA VAL A 50 -14.45 9.81 10.59
C VAL A 50 -15.05 11.18 10.80
N VAL A 51 -14.28 12.22 10.51
CA VAL A 51 -14.73 13.62 10.65
C VAL A 51 -15.16 14.23 9.33
N LYS A 52 -14.68 13.67 8.20
CA LYS A 52 -15.01 14.16 6.87
C LYS A 52 -14.86 13.05 5.84
N GLU A 53 -15.81 12.95 4.91
CA GLU A 53 -15.70 12.09 3.72
C GLU A 53 -16.06 12.94 2.49
N VAL A 54 -15.13 13.07 1.54
CA VAL A 54 -15.27 13.95 0.37
C VAL A 54 -14.96 13.18 -0.92
N PRO A 55 -15.94 12.94 -1.79
CA PRO A 55 -15.70 12.42 -3.13
C PRO A 55 -15.20 13.52 -4.07
N TYR A 56 -13.96 13.45 -4.54
CA TYR A 56 -13.38 14.50 -5.41
C TYR A 56 -13.55 14.27 -6.92
N GLY A 57 -13.90 13.05 -7.34
CA GLY A 57 -14.07 12.68 -8.75
C GLY A 57 -15.52 12.41 -9.14
N ASN A 58 -15.76 12.21 -10.43
CA ASN A 58 -17.07 11.84 -10.97
C ASN A 58 -17.11 10.39 -11.47
N ASN A 59 -15.95 9.71 -11.51
CA ASN A 59 -15.86 8.33 -11.98
C ASN A 59 -16.24 7.36 -10.84
N PRO A 60 -17.34 6.60 -10.94
CA PRO A 60 -17.81 5.72 -9.87
C PRO A 60 -16.79 4.64 -9.48
N SER A 61 -15.94 4.19 -10.41
CA SER A 61 -14.89 3.20 -10.12
C SER A 61 -13.81 3.75 -9.19
N ARG A 62 -13.39 5.00 -9.42
CA ARG A 62 -12.35 5.67 -8.64
C ARG A 62 -12.86 6.13 -7.28
N LEU A 63 -14.12 6.55 -7.19
CA LEU A 63 -14.75 6.94 -5.93
C LEU A 63 -14.85 5.80 -4.89
N LYS A 64 -14.81 4.54 -5.33
CA LYS A 64 -14.77 3.37 -4.42
C LYS A 64 -13.47 3.30 -3.62
N VAL A 65 -12.39 3.90 -4.14
CA VAL A 65 -11.09 3.94 -3.46
C VAL A 65 -11.16 5.03 -2.38
N LYS A 66 -11.10 4.60 -1.11
CA LYS A 66 -11.02 5.53 0.02
C LYS A 66 -9.55 5.82 0.34
N CYS A 67 -9.21 7.10 0.44
CA CYS A 67 -7.88 7.57 0.75
C CYS A 67 -7.87 8.22 2.14
N TYR A 68 -7.16 7.59 3.06
CA TYR A 68 -7.01 7.99 4.43
C TYR A 68 -5.64 8.66 4.63
N GLY A 69 -5.63 9.72 5.44
CA GLY A 69 -4.41 10.26 6.01
C GLY A 69 -4.29 9.91 7.50
N ALA A 70 -3.10 9.57 7.94
CA ALA A 70 -2.80 9.24 9.34
C ALA A 70 -1.57 10.01 9.79
N ASP A 71 -1.61 10.55 11.01
CA ASP A 71 -0.48 11.31 11.57
C ASP A 71 0.44 10.43 12.42
N ASP A 72 -0.01 9.22 12.79
CA ASP A 72 0.75 8.27 13.58
C ASP A 72 0.40 6.80 13.29
N VAL A 73 1.19 5.88 13.89
CA VAL A 73 1.03 4.43 13.69
C VAL A 73 -0.30 3.91 14.25
N ARG A 74 -0.74 4.39 15.41
CA ARG A 74 -1.97 3.92 16.06
C ARG A 74 -3.20 4.28 15.24
N GLU A 75 -3.27 5.52 14.74
CA GLU A 75 -4.32 5.94 13.80
C GLU A 75 -4.28 5.10 12.52
N GLY A 76 -3.08 4.87 11.96
CA GLY A 76 -2.89 4.05 10.76
C GLY A 76 -3.38 2.61 10.92
N VAL A 77 -3.08 1.97 12.05
CA VAL A 77 -3.57 0.61 12.38
C VAL A 77 -5.09 0.61 12.58
N ALA A 78 -5.62 1.62 13.27
CA ALA A 78 -7.06 1.75 13.48
C ALA A 78 -7.84 1.89 12.17
N ILE A 79 -7.27 2.58 11.18
CA ILE A 79 -7.85 2.65 9.82
C ILE A 79 -7.90 1.26 9.18
N LEU A 80 -6.84 0.44 9.32
CA LEU A 80 -6.83 -0.93 8.79
C LEU A 80 -7.88 -1.81 9.47
N TRP A 81 -8.07 -1.70 10.79
CA TRP A 81 -9.16 -2.40 11.49
C TRP A 81 -10.54 -1.94 10.99
N LYS A 82 -10.75 -0.63 10.87
CA LYS A 82 -12.03 -0.04 10.43
C LYS A 82 -12.44 -0.55 9.04
N GLU A 83 -11.49 -0.64 8.13
CA GLU A 83 -11.72 -1.09 6.75
C GLU A 83 -11.62 -2.62 6.59
N ASN A 84 -11.29 -3.34 7.67
CA ASN A 84 -11.09 -4.79 7.71
C ASN A 84 -10.22 -5.27 6.54
N VAL A 85 -9.03 -4.69 6.40
CA VAL A 85 -8.15 -4.93 5.25
C VAL A 85 -7.59 -6.36 5.29
N ASP A 86 -7.73 -7.07 4.16
CA ASP A 86 -7.18 -8.42 3.98
C ASP A 86 -5.83 -8.42 3.25
N VAL A 87 -5.59 -7.43 2.39
CA VAL A 87 -4.35 -7.30 1.61
C VAL A 87 -3.85 -5.86 1.67
N SER A 88 -2.58 -5.66 1.98
CA SER A 88 -1.93 -4.36 1.89
C SER A 88 -0.73 -4.38 0.96
N ILE A 89 -0.51 -3.25 0.31
CA ILE A 89 0.77 -2.96 -0.36
C ILE A 89 1.34 -1.75 0.35
N THR A 90 2.43 -1.94 1.10
CA THR A 90 3.17 -0.83 1.71
C THR A 90 4.15 -0.26 0.70
N GLY A 91 4.13 1.05 0.51
CA GLY A 91 5.10 1.77 -0.29
C GLY A 91 5.94 2.69 0.59
N ASN A 92 6.88 3.41 -0.02
CA ASN A 92 7.55 4.46 0.71
C ASN A 92 6.65 5.70 0.77
N SER A 93 6.17 6.01 1.98
CA SER A 93 5.54 7.30 2.29
C SER A 93 6.56 8.44 2.22
N THR A 94 6.09 9.69 2.32
CA THR A 94 6.96 10.83 2.64
C THR A 94 7.68 10.68 3.98
N ASN A 95 7.23 9.75 4.85
CA ASN A 95 7.92 9.36 6.09
C ASN A 95 7.79 7.84 6.38
N PRO A 96 8.54 6.99 5.66
CA PRO A 96 8.30 5.54 5.59
C PRO A 96 8.70 4.79 6.86
N THR A 97 9.80 5.21 7.51
CA THR A 97 10.30 4.67 8.78
C THR A 97 9.40 5.00 9.96
N ARG A 98 8.61 6.08 9.89
CA ARG A 98 7.75 6.46 11.02
C ARG A 98 6.40 5.76 11.03
N PHE A 99 5.82 5.42 9.87
CA PHE A 99 4.40 5.07 9.83
C PHE A 99 4.06 3.76 9.10
N GLN A 100 4.41 3.58 7.82
CA GLN A 100 3.80 2.49 7.03
C GLN A 100 4.26 1.08 7.43
N HIS A 101 5.56 0.84 7.59
CA HIS A 101 6.05 -0.48 7.99
C HIS A 101 5.60 -0.86 9.41
N PRO A 102 5.68 0.04 10.42
CA PRO A 102 5.10 -0.24 11.73
C PRO A 102 3.60 -0.50 11.71
N VAL A 103 2.82 0.23 10.89
CA VAL A 103 1.37 0.02 10.75
C VAL A 103 1.08 -1.38 10.19
N ALA A 104 1.70 -1.75 9.06
CA ALA A 104 1.46 -3.05 8.44
C ALA A 104 1.97 -4.22 9.30
N GLY A 105 3.13 -4.06 9.95
CA GLY A 105 3.68 -5.06 10.85
C GLY A 105 2.82 -5.29 12.09
N THR A 106 2.36 -4.22 12.73
CA THR A 106 1.47 -4.29 13.90
C THR A 106 0.15 -4.97 13.52
N TYR A 107 -0.49 -4.49 12.46
CA TYR A 107 -1.76 -5.05 12.00
C TYR A 107 -1.61 -6.51 11.57
N LYS A 108 -0.54 -6.89 10.87
CA LYS A 108 -0.28 -8.30 10.51
C LYS A 108 -0.19 -9.18 11.75
N LYS A 109 0.61 -8.77 12.74
CA LYS A 109 0.80 -9.54 13.97
C LYS A 109 -0.54 -9.77 14.68
N GLU A 110 -1.35 -8.73 14.83
CA GLU A 110 -2.67 -8.83 15.46
C GLU A 110 -3.65 -9.71 14.69
N ARG A 111 -3.67 -9.61 13.35
CA ARG A 111 -4.51 -10.45 12.50
C ARG A 111 -4.13 -11.91 12.64
N VAL A 112 -2.84 -12.23 12.57
CA VAL A 112 -2.32 -13.59 12.75
C VAL A 112 -2.67 -14.14 14.13
N LEU A 113 -2.46 -13.37 15.20
CA LEU A 113 -2.84 -13.77 16.56
C LEU A 113 -4.34 -13.99 16.73
N ALA A 114 -5.17 -13.22 16.01
CA ALA A 114 -6.61 -13.40 15.98
C ALA A 114 -7.08 -14.52 15.02
N GLY A 115 -6.17 -15.30 14.43
CA GLY A 115 -6.49 -16.35 13.46
C GLY A 115 -7.09 -15.82 12.14
N LYS A 116 -6.89 -14.53 11.84
CA LYS A 116 -7.43 -13.88 10.64
C LYS A 116 -6.36 -13.81 9.55
N PRO A 117 -6.68 -14.19 8.30
CA PRO A 117 -5.75 -14.04 7.19
C PRO A 117 -5.48 -12.56 6.93
N TYR A 118 -4.22 -12.28 6.59
CA TYR A 118 -3.74 -11.00 6.11
C TYR A 118 -2.51 -11.21 5.25
N PHE A 119 -2.50 -10.65 4.05
CA PHE A 119 -1.38 -10.71 3.12
C PHE A 119 -0.76 -9.32 2.96
N SER A 120 0.52 -9.20 3.28
CA SER A 120 1.22 -7.92 3.17
C SER A 120 2.28 -7.99 2.09
N VAL A 121 2.23 -7.04 1.17
CA VAL A 121 3.26 -6.85 0.16
C VAL A 121 4.03 -5.59 0.53
N ALA A 122 5.36 -5.66 0.52
CA ALA A 122 6.18 -4.47 0.55
C ALA A 122 6.69 -4.16 -0.86
N SER A 123 6.24 -3.02 -1.40
CA SER A 123 6.63 -2.52 -2.71
C SER A 123 7.95 -1.77 -2.58
N GLY A 124 8.97 -2.30 -3.23
CA GLY A 124 10.29 -1.69 -3.25
C GLY A 124 10.44 -0.54 -4.22
N GLY A 125 9.38 -0.08 -4.92
CA GLY A 125 9.44 0.92 -6.01
C GLY A 125 10.01 2.31 -5.68
N GLY A 126 10.61 2.46 -4.50
CA GLY A 126 11.40 3.60 -4.10
C GLY A 126 12.27 3.30 -2.89
N THR A 127 12.60 2.03 -2.57
CA THR A 127 13.47 1.67 -1.44
C THR A 127 14.81 2.42 -1.50
N GLY A 128 15.20 2.84 -2.71
CA GLY A 128 16.34 3.68 -3.04
C GLY A 128 16.15 5.21 -3.06
N ARG A 129 14.96 5.79 -2.84
CA ARG A 129 14.74 7.24 -3.08
C ARG A 129 14.12 8.01 -1.92
N THR A 130 13.54 7.34 -0.94
CA THR A 130 12.66 8.00 0.04
C THR A 130 13.29 8.18 1.41
N LEU A 131 14.34 7.41 1.70
CA LEU A 131 15.41 7.83 2.59
C LEU A 131 16.60 8.16 1.70
N HIS A 132 16.50 9.21 0.89
CA HIS A 132 17.69 9.68 0.18
C HIS A 132 18.82 9.78 1.22
N PRO A 133 20.02 9.26 0.95
CA PRO A 133 21.18 9.36 1.84
C PRO A 133 21.28 10.72 2.53
N ASP A 134 20.92 11.77 1.79
CA ASP A 134 20.91 13.17 2.22
C ASP A 134 19.77 13.53 3.20
N ASN A 135 18.58 12.91 3.09
CA ASN A 135 17.45 13.17 4.00
C ASN A 135 17.65 12.55 5.39
N MET A 136 18.46 11.49 5.49
CA MET A 136 18.72 10.78 6.75
C MET A 136 20.16 10.96 7.25
N ALA A 137 21.01 11.65 6.49
CA ALA A 137 22.46 11.66 6.66
C ALA A 137 23.08 10.24 6.82
N ALA A 138 22.36 9.21 6.34
CA ALA A 138 22.64 7.80 6.65
C ALA A 138 23.33 7.07 5.49
N GLY A 139 23.61 7.78 4.38
CA GLY A 139 24.30 7.14 3.27
C GLY A 139 23.47 5.98 2.67
N PRO A 140 24.15 5.00 2.03
CA PRO A 140 23.56 3.76 1.55
C PRO A 140 22.86 2.89 2.62
N ALA A 141 23.11 3.13 3.92
CA ALA A 141 22.50 2.34 5.01
C ALA A 141 20.98 2.53 5.10
N SER A 142 20.47 3.67 4.62
CA SER A 142 19.05 3.96 4.59
C SER A 142 18.24 2.98 3.72
N TYR A 143 18.86 2.46 2.66
CA TYR A 143 18.27 1.47 1.77
C TYR A 143 18.12 0.11 2.46
N GLY A 144 19.11 -0.30 3.24
CA GLY A 144 19.08 -1.54 4.02
C GLY A 144 18.04 -1.53 5.14
N MET A 145 17.82 -0.37 5.77
CA MET A 145 16.83 -0.24 6.85
C MET A 145 15.40 -0.45 6.35
N THR A 146 15.06 0.09 5.18
CA THR A 146 13.72 -0.07 4.59
C THR A 146 13.48 -1.51 4.11
N ASP A 147 14.49 -2.17 3.51
CA ASP A 147 14.39 -3.58 3.14
C ASP A 147 14.19 -4.48 4.37
N THR A 148 14.97 -4.22 5.43
CA THR A 148 14.86 -4.94 6.70
C THR A 148 13.46 -4.77 7.30
N LEU A 149 12.91 -3.55 7.32
CA LEU A 149 11.56 -3.28 7.83
C LEU A 149 10.47 -3.95 6.98
N GLY A 150 10.64 -3.99 5.66
CA GLY A 150 9.75 -4.74 4.77
C GLY A 150 9.68 -6.22 5.16
N ARG A 151 10.84 -6.85 5.36
CA ARG A 151 10.95 -8.27 5.75
C ARG A 151 10.31 -8.61 7.10
N MET A 152 10.09 -7.62 7.98
CA MET A 152 9.41 -7.85 9.27
C MET A 152 7.94 -8.22 9.10
N HIS A 153 7.31 -7.83 7.99
CA HIS A 153 5.88 -8.02 7.80
C HIS A 153 5.49 -8.54 6.42
N SER A 154 6.32 -8.42 5.39
CA SER A 154 5.93 -8.77 4.04
C SER A 154 5.88 -10.30 3.83
N ASP A 155 4.79 -10.77 3.21
CA ASP A 155 4.67 -12.11 2.63
C ASP A 155 5.30 -12.16 1.24
N ALA A 156 5.33 -11.01 0.56
CA ALA A 156 6.02 -10.82 -0.70
C ALA A 156 6.71 -9.45 -0.72
N GLN A 157 7.97 -9.43 -1.14
CA GLN A 157 8.75 -8.22 -1.33
C GLN A 157 9.02 -8.03 -2.82
N PHE A 158 8.53 -6.94 -3.41
CA PHE A 158 8.94 -6.58 -4.76
C PHE A 158 10.20 -5.70 -4.66
N ALA A 159 11.33 -6.16 -5.18
CA ALA A 159 12.53 -5.34 -5.26
C ALA A 159 12.29 -4.14 -6.18
N GLY A 160 12.52 -2.93 -5.70
CA GLY A 160 12.45 -1.72 -6.54
C GLY A 160 13.56 -0.71 -6.27
N SER A 161 14.62 -1.12 -5.58
CA SER A 161 15.85 -0.35 -5.61
C SER A 161 16.56 -0.66 -6.93
N SER A 162 17.01 0.39 -7.58
CA SER A 162 17.93 0.38 -8.72
C SER A 162 19.26 -0.33 -8.47
N SER A 163 19.47 -0.89 -7.28
CA SER A 163 20.64 -1.66 -6.86
C SER A 163 20.50 -3.18 -7.04
N VAL A 164 19.32 -3.69 -7.40
CA VAL A 164 19.13 -5.13 -7.67
C VAL A 164 19.26 -5.37 -9.18
N PRO A 165 20.11 -6.32 -9.66
CA PRO A 165 20.29 -6.60 -11.08
C PRO A 165 18.97 -6.81 -11.84
N ALA A 166 17.99 -7.47 -11.20
CA ALA A 166 16.65 -7.66 -11.75
C ALA A 166 15.88 -6.34 -11.98
N HIS A 167 16.11 -5.29 -11.19
CA HIS A 167 15.47 -3.99 -11.40
C HIS A 167 16.08 -3.24 -12.59
N VAL A 168 17.40 -3.35 -12.78
CA VAL A 168 18.12 -2.77 -13.93
C VAL A 168 17.69 -3.46 -15.22
N GLU A 169 17.58 -4.78 -15.21
CA GLU A 169 17.05 -5.56 -16.33
C GLU A 169 15.58 -5.21 -16.61
N MET A 170 14.74 -5.11 -15.58
CA MET A 170 13.31 -4.84 -15.74
C MET A 170 13.01 -3.42 -16.27
N MET A 171 13.69 -2.39 -15.76
CA MET A 171 13.50 -1.01 -16.24
C MET A 171 14.29 -0.72 -17.52
N GLY A 172 15.49 -1.28 -17.65
CA GLY A 172 16.42 -0.97 -18.74
C GLY A 172 16.28 -1.87 -19.97
N PHE A 173 16.03 -3.16 -19.79
CA PHE A 173 15.87 -4.12 -20.90
C PHE A 173 14.39 -4.34 -21.26
N LEU A 174 13.55 -4.64 -20.27
CA LEU A 174 12.10 -4.86 -20.50
C LEU A 174 11.30 -3.55 -20.65
N GLY A 175 11.83 -2.41 -20.17
CA GLY A 175 11.16 -1.11 -20.28
C GLY A 175 9.89 -0.97 -19.43
N MET A 176 9.71 -1.79 -18.40
CA MET A 176 8.50 -1.81 -17.56
C MET A 176 8.80 -1.47 -16.10
N GLY A 177 8.06 -0.53 -15.54
CA GLY A 177 8.14 -0.22 -14.11
C GLY A 177 7.40 -1.22 -13.22
N ASN A 178 7.63 -1.12 -11.91
CA ASN A 178 7.06 -2.05 -10.92
C ASN A 178 5.53 -2.17 -11.02
N ASN A 179 4.79 -1.05 -11.10
CA ASN A 179 3.33 -1.07 -11.16
C ASN A 179 2.81 -1.72 -12.48
N PRO A 180 3.31 -1.35 -13.67
CA PRO A 180 3.01 -2.07 -14.90
C PRO A 180 3.30 -3.58 -14.84
N MET A 181 4.44 -3.98 -14.25
CA MET A 181 4.81 -5.39 -14.11
C MET A 181 3.83 -6.16 -13.24
N VAL A 182 3.49 -5.65 -12.05
CA VAL A 182 2.45 -6.27 -11.21
C VAL A 182 1.11 -6.33 -11.96
N GLY A 183 0.78 -5.29 -12.73
CA GLY A 183 -0.40 -5.27 -13.58
C GLY A 183 -0.40 -6.36 -14.65
N ALA A 184 0.73 -6.59 -15.32
CA ALA A 184 0.89 -7.65 -16.32
C ALA A 184 0.78 -9.03 -15.67
N THR A 185 1.48 -9.28 -14.56
CA THR A 185 1.42 -10.55 -13.83
C THR A 185 -0.01 -10.88 -13.38
N VAL A 186 -0.73 -9.91 -12.80
CA VAL A 186 -2.13 -10.10 -12.42
C VAL A 186 -3.01 -10.37 -13.63
N SER A 187 -2.76 -9.69 -14.75
CA SER A 187 -3.55 -9.89 -15.99
C SER A 187 -3.36 -11.29 -16.57
N VAL A 188 -2.11 -11.79 -16.59
CA VAL A 188 -1.79 -13.15 -17.05
C VAL A 188 -2.39 -14.20 -16.12
N ALA A 189 -2.26 -14.03 -14.79
CA ALA A 189 -2.86 -14.95 -13.82
C ALA A 189 -4.39 -15.03 -13.96
N VAL A 190 -5.05 -13.89 -14.15
CA VAL A 190 -6.50 -13.83 -14.41
C VAL A 190 -6.86 -14.52 -15.72
N ALA A 191 -6.09 -14.31 -16.80
CA ALA A 191 -6.35 -14.97 -18.08
C ALA A 191 -6.24 -16.50 -17.98
N ILE A 192 -5.23 -17.01 -17.26
CA ILE A 192 -5.05 -18.44 -17.01
C ILE A 192 -6.23 -18.99 -16.19
N ASP A 193 -6.64 -18.31 -15.12
CA ASP A 193 -7.76 -18.76 -14.28
C ASP A 193 -9.08 -18.84 -15.08
N LEU A 194 -9.37 -17.84 -15.92
CA LEU A 194 -10.55 -17.85 -16.79
C LEU A 194 -10.49 -19.02 -17.78
N ALA A 195 -9.33 -19.25 -18.40
CA ALA A 195 -9.14 -20.34 -19.36
C ALA A 195 -9.29 -21.72 -18.70
N LEU A 196 -8.68 -21.95 -17.53
CA LEU A 196 -8.75 -23.21 -16.81
C LEU A 196 -10.16 -23.51 -16.27
N ASN A 197 -10.87 -22.48 -15.81
CA ASN A 197 -12.20 -22.61 -15.24
C ASN A 197 -13.34 -22.42 -16.26
N LYS A 198 -13.02 -22.22 -17.55
CA LYS A 198 -13.97 -22.01 -18.65
C LYS A 198 -15.00 -20.90 -18.35
N LYS A 199 -14.52 -19.77 -17.82
CA LYS A 199 -15.34 -18.59 -17.49
C LYS A 199 -15.20 -17.49 -18.52
#